data_AF-A0A132AGS6-F1
#
_entry.id   AF-A0A132AGS6-F1
#
_cell.length_a   1.000
_cell.length_b   1.000
_cell.length_c   1.000
_cell.angle_alpha   90.00
_cell.angle_beta   90.00
_cell.angle_gamma   90.00
#
_symmetry.space_group_name_H-M   'P 1'
#
loop_
_entity.id
_entity.type
_entity.pdbx_description
1 polymer ?
#
loop_
_entity_poly.entity_id
_entity_poly.type
_entity_poly.pdbx_seq_one_letter_code
_entity_poly.pdbx_strand_id
1 'polypeptide(L)'
;KHRDAINWNQVLLGFTIQLIFGIGVLRTQIGKNVFQCIGEKINTFLSYTQSGTTMGMPVIIFFSFFVSILYHYGVMQIIVRKFGFILQSTIGTTACESISASGNIFLGMVSHLELLAPLANTFNLLPNVDSVKVLYW
;
A
#
# COMPACT_ATOMS: atom_id res chain seq x y z
N LYS A 1 -12.33 16.88 -22.34
CA LYS A 1 -12.98 16.71 -21.00
C LYS A 1 -14.21 15.82 -21.22
N HIS A 2 -14.05 14.50 -21.14
CA HIS A 2 -15.11 13.51 -21.40
C HIS A 2 -15.62 12.97 -20.06
N ARG A 3 -16.86 13.28 -19.69
CA ARG A 3 -17.49 12.84 -18.42
C ARG A 3 -18.18 11.48 -18.53
N ASP A 4 -18.36 10.96 -19.74
CA ASP A 4 -19.18 9.76 -20.03
C ASP A 4 -18.37 8.45 -20.12
N ALA A 5 -17.07 8.47 -19.88
CA ALA A 5 -16.21 7.28 -19.89
C ALA A 5 -15.90 6.74 -18.47
N ILE A 6 -16.72 7.11 -17.46
CA ILE A 6 -16.51 6.70 -16.07
C ILE A 6 -17.28 5.41 -15.82
N ASN A 7 -16.56 4.31 -15.63
CA ASN A 7 -17.12 3.03 -15.19
C ASN A 7 -17.60 3.13 -13.74
N TRP A 8 -18.83 3.61 -13.55
CA TRP A 8 -19.49 3.74 -12.24
C TRP A 8 -19.51 2.46 -11.41
N ASN A 9 -19.49 1.30 -12.07
CA ASN A 9 -19.40 0.01 -11.40
C ASN A 9 -18.11 -0.14 -10.57
N GLN A 10 -16.97 0.38 -11.02
CA GLN A 10 -15.70 0.25 -10.30
C GLN A 10 -15.68 1.09 -9.02
N VAL A 11 -16.23 2.30 -9.10
CA VAL A 11 -16.33 3.23 -7.96
C VAL A 11 -17.30 2.69 -6.91
N LEU A 12 -18.49 2.24 -7.34
CA LEU A 12 -19.52 1.71 -6.44
C LEU A 12 -19.06 0.40 -5.77
N LEU A 13 -18.36 -0.44 -6.52
CA LEU A 13 -17.80 -1.70 -6.03
C LEU A 13 -16.69 -1.47 -4.99
N GLY A 14 -15.78 -0.52 -5.22
CA GLY A 14 -14.76 -0.15 -4.24
C GLY A 14 -15.35 0.33 -2.92
N PHE A 15 -16.37 1.20 -2.98
CA PHE A 15 -17.10 1.68 -1.79
C PHE A 15 -17.82 0.55 -1.06
N THR A 16 -18.45 -0.37 -1.79
CA THR A 16 -19.17 -1.51 -1.24
C THR A 16 -18.20 -2.47 -0.53
N ILE A 17 -17.03 -2.74 -1.11
CA ILE A 17 -16.00 -3.58 -0.48
C ILE A 17 -15.45 -2.93 0.78
N GLN A 18 -15.16 -1.63 0.77
CA GLN A 18 -14.70 -0.92 1.95
C GLN A 18 -15.73 -0.97 3.09
N LEU A 19 -17.02 -0.81 2.78
CA LEU A 19 -18.10 -0.93 3.77
C LEU A 19 -18.25 -2.36 4.31
N ILE A 20 -18.23 -3.37 3.44
CA ILE A 20 -18.33 -4.78 3.85
C ILE A 20 -17.14 -5.17 4.72
N PHE A 21 -15.93 -4.77 4.33
CA PHE A 21 -14.72 -5.05 5.10
C PHE A 21 -14.75 -4.35 6.46
N GLY A 22 -15.10 -3.07 6.49
CA GLY A 22 -15.22 -2.29 7.73
C GLY A 22 -16.27 -2.85 8.69
N ILE A 23 -17.48 -3.15 8.19
CA ILE A 23 -18.55 -3.76 9.00
C ILE A 23 -18.15 -5.18 9.42
N GLY A 24 -17.55 -5.97 8.53
CA GLY A 24 -17.07 -7.31 8.83
C GLY A 24 -16.09 -7.30 10.00
N VAL A 25 -15.08 -6.45 9.95
CA VAL A 25 -14.07 -6.31 11.02
C VAL A 25 -14.68 -5.79 12.33
N LEU A 26 -15.48 -4.73 12.28
CA LEU A 26 -15.96 -4.04 13.49
C LEU A 26 -17.16 -4.74 14.15
N ARG A 27 -18.00 -5.43 13.37
CA ARG A 27 -19.25 -6.05 13.85
C ARG A 27 -19.11 -7.53 14.17
N THR A 28 -18.19 -8.27 13.56
CA THR A 28 -18.03 -9.70 13.84
C THR A 28 -17.08 -9.98 15.00
N GLN A 29 -17.39 -11.03 15.77
CA GLN A 29 -16.54 -11.48 16.88
C GLN A 29 -15.17 -12.00 16.37
N ILE A 30 -15.16 -12.63 15.19
CA ILE A 30 -13.95 -13.07 14.50
C ILE A 30 -13.04 -11.88 14.20
N GLY A 31 -13.61 -10.79 13.66
CA GLY A 31 -12.88 -9.54 13.38
C GLY A 31 -12.21 -8.98 14.63
N LYS A 32 -12.95 -8.91 15.75
CA LYS A 32 -12.41 -8.43 17.04
C LYS A 32 -11.30 -9.32 17.57
N ASN A 33 -11.46 -10.64 17.56
CA ASN A 33 -10.44 -11.57 18.05
C ASN A 33 -9.16 -11.51 17.22
N VAL A 34 -9.28 -11.39 15.88
CA VAL A 34 -8.14 -11.22 14.98
C VAL A 34 -7.44 -9.89 15.25
N PHE A 35 -8.19 -8.80 15.40
CA PHE A 35 -7.62 -7.48 15.71
C PHE A 35 -6.93 -7.46 17.08
N GLN A 36 -7.47 -8.13 18.09
CA GLN A 36 -6.84 -8.26 19.40
C GLN A 36 -5.54 -9.05 19.31
N CYS A 37 -5.52 -10.19 18.61
CA CYS A 37 -4.31 -10.97 18.38
C CYS A 37 -3.22 -10.14 17.66
N ILE A 38 -3.58 -9.44 16.59
CA ILE A 38 -2.66 -8.55 15.87
C ILE A 38 -2.18 -7.42 16.81
N GLY A 39 -3.09 -6.82 17.56
CA GLY A 39 -2.79 -5.79 18.55
C GLY A 39 -1.79 -6.28 19.61
N GLU A 40 -1.91 -7.51 20.10
CA GLU A 40 -0.97 -8.10 21.05
C GLU A 40 0.42 -8.32 20.43
N LYS A 41 0.49 -8.79 19.18
CA LYS A 41 1.77 -8.91 18.45
C LYS A 41 2.43 -7.55 18.25
N ILE A 42 1.65 -6.54 17.88
CA ILE A 42 2.14 -5.16 17.76
C ILE A 42 2.59 -4.63 19.11
N ASN A 43 1.83 -4.80 20.19
CA ASN A 43 2.23 -4.38 21.53
C ASN A 43 3.51 -5.08 22.02
N THR A 44 3.68 -6.37 21.70
CA THR A 44 4.93 -7.11 21.99
C THR A 44 6.10 -6.56 21.18
N PHE A 45 5.89 -6.22 19.92
CA PHE A 45 6.92 -5.59 19.09
C PHE A 45 7.27 -4.17 19.58
N LEU A 46 6.25 -3.40 19.97
CA LEU A 46 6.39 -2.07 20.53
C LEU A 46 7.06 -2.12 21.91
N SER A 47 6.84 -3.15 22.73
CA SER A 47 7.52 -3.28 24.02
C SER A 47 9.02 -3.54 23.86
N TYR A 48 9.44 -4.36 22.89
CA TYR A 48 10.85 -4.47 22.52
C TYR A 48 11.42 -3.13 22.06
N THR A 49 10.63 -2.37 21.31
CA THR A 49 11.05 -1.04 20.85
C THR A 49 11.11 -0.04 21.99
N GLN A 50 10.17 -0.08 22.94
CA GLN A 50 10.09 0.82 24.09
C GLN A 50 11.27 0.65 25.05
N SER A 51 11.78 -0.58 25.21
CA SER A 51 13.05 -0.85 25.88
C SER A 51 14.26 -0.25 25.13
N GLY A 52 14.19 -0.15 23.80
CA GLY A 52 15.19 0.53 22.96
C GLY A 52 15.05 2.07 22.93
N THR A 53 13.83 2.60 23.10
CA THR A 53 13.56 4.05 23.15
C THR A 53 14.24 4.71 24.35
N THR A 54 14.46 3.98 25.44
CA THR A 54 15.24 4.47 26.60
C THR A 54 16.69 4.78 26.22
N MET A 55 17.22 4.16 25.16
CA MET A 55 18.53 4.44 24.55
C MET A 55 18.45 5.51 23.44
N GLY A 56 17.30 6.19 23.29
CA GLY A 56 17.14 7.35 22.42
C GLY A 56 16.75 7.06 20.97
N MET A 57 16.31 5.84 20.63
CA MET A 57 15.90 5.48 19.28
C MET A 57 14.36 5.55 19.11
N PRO A 58 13.83 6.52 18.34
CA PRO A 58 12.40 6.60 18.06
C PRO A 58 11.84 5.32 17.43
N VAL A 59 10.65 4.91 17.86
CA VAL A 59 9.94 3.72 17.37
C VAL A 59 9.85 3.68 15.83
N ILE A 60 9.66 4.85 15.22
CA ILE A 60 9.55 5.02 13.77
C ILE A 60 10.86 4.63 13.06
N ILE A 61 12.03 4.97 13.63
CA ILE A 61 13.35 4.67 13.05
C ILE A 61 13.65 3.17 13.15
N PHE A 62 13.34 2.57 14.30
CA PHE A 62 13.48 1.12 14.48
C PHE A 62 12.59 0.33 13.51
N PHE A 63 11.33 0.75 13.33
CA PHE A 63 10.42 0.16 12.36
C PHE A 63 10.92 0.31 10.91
N SER A 64 11.50 1.47 10.58
CA SER A 64 12.05 1.74 9.24
C SER A 64 13.23 0.81 8.90
N PHE A 65 14.11 0.54 9.87
CA PHE A 65 15.21 -0.42 9.70
C PHE A 65 14.69 -1.85 9.46
N PHE A 66 13.69 -2.28 10.22
CA PHE A 66 13.05 -3.59 10.04
C PHE A 66 12.41 -3.73 8.65
N VAL A 67 11.67 -2.71 8.21
CA VAL A 67 11.06 -2.69 6.88
C VAL A 67 12.12 -2.69 5.77
N SER A 68 13.25 -1.99 5.95
CA SER A 68 14.36 -1.97 4.99
C SER A 68 14.98 -3.36 4.79
N ILE A 69 15.19 -4.12 5.87
CA ILE A 69 15.61 -5.52 5.79
C ILE A 69 14.58 -6.35 5.01
N LEU A 70 13.29 -6.18 5.29
CA LEU A 70 12.21 -6.88 4.60
C LEU A 70 12.15 -6.57 3.10
N TYR A 71 12.50 -5.33 2.70
CA TYR A 71 12.66 -4.95 1.30
C TYR A 71 13.87 -5.60 0.65
N HIS A 72 15.00 -5.66 1.34
CA HIS A 72 16.22 -6.30 0.83
C HIS A 72 16.02 -7.79 0.54
N TYR A 73 15.28 -8.49 1.40
CA TYR A 73 14.91 -9.90 1.21
C TYR A 73 13.78 -10.12 0.19
N GLY A 74 13.22 -9.07 -0.43
CA GLY A 74 12.15 -9.19 -1.43
C GLY A 74 10.79 -9.60 -0.88
N VAL A 75 10.62 -9.73 0.44
CA VAL A 75 9.35 -10.14 1.07
C VAL A 75 8.25 -9.13 0.80
N MET A 76 8.57 -7.83 0.87
CA MET A 76 7.61 -6.77 0.58
C MET A 76 7.09 -6.83 -0.86
N GLN A 77 7.91 -7.23 -1.82
CA GLN A 77 7.51 -7.36 -3.23
C GLN A 77 6.49 -8.49 -3.41
N ILE A 78 6.67 -9.61 -2.70
CA ILE A 78 5.71 -10.72 -2.69
C ILE A 78 4.38 -10.28 -2.10
N ILE A 79 4.39 -9.55 -0.98
CA ILE A 79 3.19 -9.04 -0.31
C ILE A 79 2.44 -8.09 -1.24
N VAL A 80 3.11 -7.09 -1.80
CA VAL A 80 2.50 -6.10 -2.71
C VAL A 80 1.95 -6.77 -3.96
N ARG A 81 2.65 -7.75 -4.53
CA ARG A 81 2.15 -8.47 -5.72
C ARG A 81 0.92 -9.32 -5.42
N LYS A 82 0.90 -10.01 -4.27
CA LYS A 82 -0.27 -10.77 -3.82
C LYS A 82 -1.45 -9.85 -3.54
N PHE A 83 -1.21 -8.71 -2.90
CA PHE A 83 -2.26 -7.73 -2.59
C PHE A 83 -2.81 -7.05 -3.85
N GLY A 84 -1.92 -6.66 -4.78
CA GLY A 84 -2.29 -6.14 -6.09
C GLY A 84 -3.09 -7.14 -6.92
N PHE A 85 -2.76 -8.44 -6.84
CA PHE A 85 -3.54 -9.49 -7.50
C PHE A 85 -4.93 -9.67 -6.88
N ILE A 86 -5.05 -9.61 -5.55
CA ILE A 86 -6.35 -9.64 -4.85
C ILE A 86 -7.21 -8.44 -5.25
N LEU A 87 -6.63 -7.24 -5.26
CA LEU A 87 -7.31 -6.02 -5.69
C LEU A 87 -7.73 -6.09 -7.16
N GLN A 88 -6.85 -6.57 -8.05
CA GLN A 88 -7.16 -6.79 -9.46
C GLN A 88 -8.35 -7.75 -9.62
N SER A 89 -8.34 -8.85 -8.89
CA SER A 89 -9.39 -9.86 -8.94
C SER A 89 -10.72 -9.34 -8.40
N THR A 90 -10.71 -8.37 -7.48
CA THR A 90 -11.92 -7.86 -6.85
C THR A 90 -12.55 -6.72 -7.65
N ILE A 91 -11.75 -5.83 -8.26
CA ILE A 91 -12.20 -4.62 -8.95
C ILE A 91 -12.31 -4.80 -10.47
N GLY A 92 -11.64 -5.80 -11.06
CA GLY A 92 -11.67 -6.05 -12.50
C GLY A 92 -10.94 -4.99 -13.33
N THR A 93 -10.09 -4.18 -12.70
CA THR A 93 -9.20 -3.21 -13.36
C THR A 93 -8.00 -3.91 -14.02
N THR A 94 -7.33 -3.21 -14.94
CA THR A 94 -6.17 -3.78 -15.62
C THR A 94 -5.01 -4.02 -14.65
N ALA A 95 -4.19 -5.04 -14.91
CA ALA A 95 -3.10 -5.44 -14.02
C ALA A 95 -2.12 -4.29 -13.69
N CYS A 96 -1.87 -3.38 -14.64
CA CYS A 96 -1.01 -2.22 -14.44
C CYS A 96 -1.61 -1.19 -13.46
N GLU A 97 -2.93 -0.97 -13.50
CA GLU A 97 -3.61 -0.05 -12.59
C GLU A 97 -3.68 -0.60 -11.16
N SER A 98 -3.96 -1.91 -11.01
CA SER A 98 -4.03 -2.54 -9.69
C SER A 98 -2.67 -2.62 -9.00
N ILE A 99 -1.59 -2.85 -9.75
CA ILE A 99 -0.23 -2.84 -9.20
C ILE A 99 0.17 -1.41 -8.81
N SER A 100 -0.17 -0.39 -9.61
CA SER A 100 0.07 1.02 -9.27
C SER A 100 -0.70 1.46 -8.02
N ALA A 101 -2.01 1.13 -7.95
CA ALA A 101 -2.84 1.43 -6.79
C ALA A 101 -2.36 0.73 -5.52
N SER A 102 -1.96 -0.55 -5.62
CA SER A 102 -1.38 -1.30 -4.51
C SER A 102 -0.01 -0.73 -4.09
N GLY A 103 0.79 -0.25 -5.04
CA GLY A 103 2.06 0.42 -4.75
C GLY A 103 1.87 1.68 -3.92
N ASN A 104 0.83 2.47 -4.23
CA ASN A 104 0.53 3.70 -3.47
C ASN A 104 0.16 3.42 -2.01
N ILE A 105 -0.48 2.27 -1.72
CA ILE A 105 -0.88 1.89 -0.34
C ILE A 105 0.33 1.54 0.53
N PHE A 106 1.30 0.81 -0.01
CA PHE A 106 2.41 0.24 0.78
C PHE A 106 3.69 1.08 0.75
N LEU A 107 3.94 1.76 -0.36
CA LEU A 107 5.19 2.48 -0.57
C LEU A 107 4.98 4.02 -0.55
N GLY A 108 3.73 4.49 -0.63
CA GLY A 108 3.38 5.92 -0.61
C GLY A 108 3.44 6.62 -1.97
N MET A 109 3.24 7.94 -1.94
CA MET A 109 3.08 8.76 -3.15
C MET A 109 4.32 8.75 -4.06
N VAL A 110 5.52 8.60 -3.49
CA VAL A 110 6.82 8.79 -4.17
C VAL A 110 7.23 7.58 -5.04
N SER A 111 6.75 6.40 -4.70
CA SER A 111 7.31 5.11 -5.13
C SER A 111 6.39 4.35 -6.07
N HIS A 112 5.08 4.59 -5.99
CA HIS A 112 4.13 4.12 -7.00
C HIS A 112 4.28 4.90 -8.32
N LEU A 113 4.70 6.17 -8.26
CA LEU A 113 5.01 7.00 -9.43
C LEU A 113 6.22 6.45 -10.21
N GLU A 114 7.21 5.87 -9.52
CA GLU A 114 8.36 5.24 -10.17
C GLU A 114 7.95 4.04 -11.04
N LEU A 115 6.95 3.28 -10.59
CA LEU A 115 6.39 2.13 -11.34
C LEU A 115 5.61 2.56 -12.59
N LEU A 116 5.17 3.82 -12.66
CA LEU A 116 4.50 4.43 -13.81
C LEU A 116 5.47 5.13 -14.78
N ALA A 117 6.70 5.43 -14.38
CA ALA A 117 7.73 6.03 -15.23
C ALA A 117 7.94 5.30 -16.58
N PRO A 118 8.01 3.95 -16.65
CA PRO A 118 8.13 3.25 -17.94
C PRO A 118 6.86 3.34 -18.81
N LEU A 119 5.67 3.46 -18.21
CA LEU A 119 4.41 3.62 -18.94
C LEU A 119 4.26 5.03 -19.53
N ALA A 120 4.73 6.07 -18.82
CA ALA A 120 4.70 7.44 -19.30
C ALA A 120 5.58 7.67 -20.54
N ASN A 121 6.75 7.03 -20.59
CA ASN A 121 7.63 7.04 -21.77
C ASN A 121 6.98 6.36 -22.99
N THR A 122 6.14 5.34 -22.75
CA THR A 122 5.43 4.63 -23.82
C THR A 122 4.29 5.48 -24.40
N PHE A 123 3.66 6.36 -23.60
CA PHE A 123 2.57 7.24 -24.03
C PHE A 123 3.00 8.66 -24.42
N ASN A 124 4.30 8.98 -24.37
CA ASN A 124 4.87 10.29 -24.76
C ASN A 124 4.21 11.49 -24.04
N LEU A 125 3.69 11.27 -22.82
CA LEU A 125 2.92 12.25 -22.03
C LEU A 125 3.81 13.12 -21.13
N LEU A 126 5.11 12.85 -21.05
CA LEU A 126 6.06 13.64 -20.27
C LEU A 126 7.21 14.09 -21.17
N PRO A 127 7.37 15.39 -21.47
CA PRO A 127 8.41 15.89 -22.36
C PRO A 127 9.82 15.83 -21.75
N ASN A 128 10.01 15.32 -20.52
CA ASN A 128 11.33 15.18 -19.95
C ASN A 128 11.31 14.24 -18.72
N VAL A 129 12.04 13.12 -18.79
CA VAL A 129 12.17 12.15 -17.69
C VAL A 129 13.06 12.70 -16.56
N ASP A 130 13.91 13.70 -16.87
CA ASP A 130 14.83 14.29 -15.89
C ASP A 130 14.12 15.23 -14.91
N SER A 131 13.01 15.86 -15.30
CA SER A 131 12.21 16.73 -14.42
C SER A 131 11.54 15.97 -13.28
N VAL A 132 11.30 14.68 -13.44
CA VAL A 132 10.69 13.82 -12.40
C VAL A 132 11.74 13.44 -11.34
N LYS A 133 13.00 13.25 -11.73
CA LYS A 133 14.10 12.99 -10.77
C LYS A 133 14.41 14.19 -9.88
N VAL A 134 14.20 15.41 -10.36
CA VAL A 134 14.46 16.65 -9.60
C VAL A 134 13.45 16.87 -8.46
N LEU A 135 12.25 16.29 -8.54
CA LEU A 135 11.22 16.34 -7.50
C LEU A 135 11.42 15.34 -6.36
N TYR A 136 12.49 14.52 -6.41
CA TYR A 136 12.85 13.51 -5.41
C TYR A 136 14.12 13.87 -4.62
N TRP A 137 14.19 15.12 -4.13
CA TRP A 137 15.08 15.54 -3.04
C TRP A 137 14.25 16.10 -1.89
#